data_AF-A0A9N9BU81-F1
#
_entry.id   AF-A0A9N9BU81-F1
#
_cell.length_a   1.000
_cell.length_b   1.000
_cell.length_c   1.000
_cell.angle_alpha   90.00
_cell.angle_beta   90.00
_cell.angle_gamma   90.00
#
_symmetry.space_group_name_H-M   'P 1'
#
loop_
_entity.id
_entity.type
_entity.pdbx_description
1 polymer ?
#
loop_
_entity_poly.entity_id
_entity_poly.type
_entity_poly.pdbx_seq_one_letter_code
_entity_poly.pdbx_strand_id
1 'polypeptide(L)'
;DKNSWKQVIKTLDMALVMTGAPGNGRKEMLFNLIEETEKILRKLEQINYQQSIQFTSPKRTMDDNSIKNTAHKKSKTETHSMPIISNPLPKISQPSLATFASHVTNLDYLLNRIGKERIVPVEIGAKYTDETWTQKLMNFGDFIEKWVKNSINDDVDIAYLAQHDLFAQVPRLKDDIVVPDYCFVDTKPFIVSIGEDGDSSYGNIQYFPPQEVITNAWFGPKGTISPMHTDPYHNLLAQVVGQKYIRLYSPSETPKLYSFEQDG
;
A
#
# COMPACT_ATOMS: atom_id res chain seq x y z
N ASP A 1 12.21 -15.65 22.45
CA ASP A 1 12.49 -16.53 21.27
C ASP A 1 12.00 -15.83 19.98
N LYS A 2 12.09 -16.46 18.80
CA LYS A 2 11.66 -15.86 17.51
C LYS A 2 10.18 -15.48 17.51
N ASN A 3 9.32 -16.29 18.14
CA ASN A 3 7.88 -16.03 18.17
C ASN A 3 7.55 -14.81 19.04
N SER A 4 8.30 -14.59 20.12
CA SER A 4 8.16 -13.36 20.93
C SER A 4 8.37 -12.10 20.08
N TRP A 5 9.40 -12.08 19.23
CA TRP A 5 9.71 -10.94 18.37
C TRP A 5 8.67 -10.72 17.26
N LYS A 6 8.13 -11.81 16.69
CA LYS A 6 6.99 -11.73 15.76
C LYS A 6 5.76 -11.09 16.43
N GLN A 7 5.49 -11.45 17.68
CA GLN A 7 4.38 -10.88 18.45
C GLN A 7 4.59 -9.38 18.75
N VAL A 8 5.84 -8.95 18.94
CA VAL A 8 6.18 -7.52 19.06
C VAL A 8 5.82 -6.78 17.76
N ILE A 9 6.25 -7.26 16.59
CA ILE A 9 5.89 -6.64 15.30
C ILE A 9 4.37 -6.57 15.15
N LYS A 10 3.66 -7.67 15.42
CA LYS A 10 2.20 -7.70 15.35
C LYS A 10 1.56 -6.60 16.21
N THR A 11 2.04 -6.42 17.44
CA THR A 11 1.52 -5.40 18.37
C THR A 11 1.80 -3.98 17.85
N LEU A 12 3.00 -3.74 17.33
CA LEU A 12 3.39 -2.43 16.78
C LEU A 12 2.59 -2.10 15.50
N ASP A 13 2.42 -3.06 14.59
CA ASP A 13 1.61 -2.89 13.38
C ASP A 13 0.13 -2.72 13.71
N MET A 14 -0.42 -3.45 14.69
CA MET A 14 -1.81 -3.22 15.15
C MET A 14 -1.99 -1.78 15.64
N ALA A 15 -1.03 -1.24 16.40
CA ALA A 15 -1.08 0.16 16.81
C ALA A 15 -1.06 1.12 15.60
N LEU A 16 -0.22 0.86 14.60
CA LEU A 16 -0.16 1.66 13.38
C LEU A 16 -1.43 1.56 12.52
N VAL A 17 -1.89 0.34 12.24
CA VAL A 17 -2.99 0.07 11.30
C VAL A 17 -4.35 0.41 11.91
N MET A 18 -4.58 0.06 13.18
CA MET A 18 -5.91 0.24 13.79
C MET A 18 -6.11 1.64 14.36
N THR A 19 -5.05 2.30 14.83
CA THR A 19 -5.19 3.61 15.52
C THR A 19 -4.50 4.76 14.80
N GLY A 20 -3.65 4.48 13.81
CA GLY A 20 -2.80 5.50 13.19
C GLY A 20 -1.67 6.02 14.09
N ALA A 21 -1.52 5.44 15.29
CA ALA A 21 -0.56 5.86 16.33
C ALA A 21 -0.68 7.34 16.74
N PRO A 22 -1.81 7.74 17.35
CA PRO A 22 -2.10 9.14 17.61
C PRO A 22 -1.17 9.71 18.69
N GLY A 23 -0.60 10.89 18.42
CA GLY A 23 0.28 11.61 19.33
C GLY A 23 1.65 11.93 18.72
N ASN A 24 2.18 13.11 19.08
CA ASN A 24 3.44 13.62 18.53
C ASN A 24 4.60 12.64 18.74
N GLY A 25 5.32 12.30 17.66
CA GLY A 25 6.51 11.45 17.71
C GLY A 25 6.25 9.94 17.86
N ARG A 26 4.99 9.52 18.08
CA ARG A 26 4.67 8.10 18.34
C ARG A 26 4.80 7.26 17.08
N LYS A 27 4.36 7.78 15.93
CA LYS A 27 4.45 7.09 14.66
C LYS A 27 5.91 6.81 14.27
N GLU A 28 6.78 7.81 14.44
CA GLU A 28 8.22 7.70 14.22
C GLU A 28 8.87 6.70 15.18
N MET A 29 8.48 6.74 16.46
CA MET A 29 8.95 5.78 17.45
C MET A 29 8.56 4.34 17.08
N LEU A 30 7.31 4.11 16.65
CA LEU A 30 6.87 2.79 16.21
C LEU A 30 7.65 2.31 14.97
N PHE A 31 7.89 3.18 13.99
CA PHE A 31 8.72 2.81 12.83
C PHE A 31 10.13 2.40 13.23
N ASN A 32 10.78 3.15 14.13
CA ASN A 32 12.11 2.80 14.62
C ASN A 32 12.11 1.45 15.35
N LEU A 33 11.11 1.21 16.22
CA LEU A 33 10.97 -0.05 16.95
C LEU A 33 10.72 -1.24 16.01
N ILE A 34 9.91 -1.07 14.99
CA ILE A 34 9.68 -2.10 13.97
C ILE A 34 10.98 -2.40 13.23
N GLU A 35 11.71 -1.37 12.79
CA GLU A 35 12.98 -1.55 12.07
C GLU A 35 14.02 -2.30 12.91
N GLU A 36 14.20 -1.92 14.17
CA GLU A 36 15.12 -2.63 15.08
C GLU A 36 14.66 -4.06 15.36
N THR A 37 13.35 -4.29 15.51
CA THR A 37 12.80 -5.64 15.68
C THR A 37 13.03 -6.51 14.45
N GLU A 38 12.82 -5.97 13.24
CA GLU A 38 13.12 -6.66 11.98
C GLU A 38 14.61 -7.00 11.89
N LYS A 39 15.52 -6.11 12.29
CA LYS A 39 16.97 -6.38 12.32
C LYS A 39 17.30 -7.55 13.25
N ILE A 40 16.69 -7.60 14.44
CA ILE A 40 16.88 -8.70 15.39
C ILE A 40 16.36 -10.01 14.80
N LEU A 41 15.16 -10.02 14.20
CA LEU A 41 14.59 -11.21 13.55
C LEU A 41 15.49 -11.73 12.43
N ARG A 42 16.02 -10.86 11.57
CA ARG A 42 16.96 -11.26 10.50
C ARG A 42 18.22 -11.91 11.07
N LYS A 43 18.77 -11.38 12.16
CA LYS A 43 19.93 -11.97 12.85
C LYS A 43 19.61 -13.36 13.40
N LEU A 44 18.45 -13.52 14.03
CA LEU A 44 18.01 -14.82 14.56
C LEU A 44 17.80 -15.86 13.45
N GLU A 45 17.26 -15.45 12.30
CA GLU A 45 17.12 -16.32 11.13
C GLU A 45 18.47 -16.76 10.56
N GLN A 46 19.43 -15.84 10.48
CA GLN A 46 20.79 -16.16 10.04
C GLN A 46 21.48 -17.14 11.00
N ILE A 47 21.33 -16.96 12.32
CA ILE A 47 21.89 -17.88 13.33
C ILE A 47 21.28 -19.27 13.18
N ASN A 48 19.95 -19.38 13.05
CA ASN A 48 19.27 -20.66 12.87
C ASN A 48 19.66 -21.34 11.55
N TYR A 49 19.83 -20.57 10.47
CA TYR A 49 20.30 -21.08 9.18
C TYR A 49 21.75 -21.59 9.25
N GLN A 50 22.62 -20.88 9.98
CA GLN A 50 23.99 -21.35 10.23
C GLN A 50 24.01 -22.63 11.09
N GLN A 51 23.09 -22.77 12.04
CA GLN A 51 22.93 -23.99 12.85
C GLN A 51 22.37 -25.17 12.04
N SER A 52 21.45 -24.94 11.10
CA SER A 52 20.93 -26.01 10.23
C SER A 52 21.97 -26.49 9.22
N ILE A 53 22.85 -25.59 8.74
CA ILE A 53 23.97 -25.94 7.85
C ILE A 53 25.08 -26.71 8.57
N GLN A 54 25.20 -26.64 9.91
CA GLN A 54 26.19 -27.43 10.64
C GLN A 54 25.99 -28.96 10.55
N PHE A 55 24.82 -29.45 10.09
CA PHE A 55 24.59 -30.87 9.78
C PHE A 55 25.06 -31.31 8.37
N THR A 56 25.60 -30.42 7.56
CA THR A 56 26.24 -30.75 6.27
C THR A 56 27.51 -29.91 6.10
N SER A 57 28.66 -30.51 6.42
CA SER A 57 30.00 -29.88 6.36
C SER A 57 30.52 -29.71 4.91
N PRO A 58 31.64 -28.98 4.62
CA PRO A 58 32.44 -28.07 5.46
C PRO A 58 32.65 -26.65 4.86
N LYS A 59 33.13 -25.76 5.75
CA LYS A 59 33.44 -24.33 5.59
C LYS A 59 34.52 -23.98 4.55
N ARG A 60 34.37 -22.82 3.91
CA ARG A 60 35.46 -21.98 3.40
C ARG A 60 35.36 -20.57 3.96
N THR A 61 36.46 -20.09 4.50
CA THR A 61 36.71 -18.75 5.04
C THR A 61 37.23 -17.82 3.93
N MET A 62 36.86 -16.53 3.96
CA MET A 62 37.77 -15.39 3.74
C MET A 62 37.09 -14.04 4.03
N ASP A 63 37.94 -13.04 4.20
CA ASP A 63 37.86 -11.92 5.16
C ASP A 63 37.05 -10.67 4.78
N ASP A 64 36.81 -9.92 5.86
CA ASP A 64 36.29 -8.57 6.08
C ASP A 64 37.00 -7.45 5.29
N ASN A 65 36.24 -6.41 4.90
CA ASN A 65 36.73 -5.02 4.90
C ASN A 65 35.63 -3.96 4.72
N SER A 66 35.30 -3.32 5.83
CA SER A 66 35.27 -1.87 6.09
C SER A 66 34.21 -0.93 5.45
N ILE A 67 33.70 -0.09 6.36
CA ILE A 67 32.65 0.94 6.30
C ILE A 67 33.10 2.22 5.58
N LYS A 68 32.18 2.89 4.87
CA LYS A 68 32.18 4.36 4.73
C LYS A 68 30.79 4.97 4.86
N ASN A 69 30.66 5.83 5.88
CA ASN A 69 29.55 6.75 6.14
C ASN A 69 29.55 7.90 5.13
N THR A 70 28.36 8.40 4.74
CA THR A 70 28.24 9.80 4.29
C THR A 70 26.92 10.41 4.75
N ALA A 71 27.01 11.66 5.18
CA ALA A 71 26.09 12.37 6.06
C ALA A 71 24.86 12.98 5.37
N HIS A 72 23.79 13.12 6.16
CA HIS A 72 22.59 13.88 5.85
C HIS A 72 22.89 15.36 5.57
N LYS A 73 22.37 15.86 4.46
CA LYS A 73 22.25 17.30 4.19
C LYS A 73 20.78 17.70 4.32
N LYS A 74 20.47 18.48 5.35
CA LYS A 74 19.22 19.26 5.45
C LYS A 74 19.23 20.32 4.34
N SER A 75 18.19 20.40 3.52
CA SER A 75 17.96 21.58 2.68
C SER A 75 16.80 22.40 3.24
N LYS A 76 16.98 23.71 3.13
CA LYS A 76 16.11 24.77 3.63
C LYS A 76 14.86 24.90 2.76
N THR A 77 13.80 25.40 3.38
CA THR A 77 12.61 25.96 2.76
C THR A 77 12.98 27.12 1.84
N GLU A 78 12.78 26.96 0.54
CA GLU A 78 12.83 28.05 -0.44
C GLU A 78 11.40 28.43 -0.85
N THR A 79 11.16 29.72 -0.89
CA THR A 79 9.89 30.35 -1.27
C THR A 79 9.54 30.01 -2.71
N HIS A 80 8.46 29.27 -2.93
CA HIS A 80 8.03 28.83 -4.25
C HIS A 80 7.53 30.02 -5.09
N SER A 81 8.37 30.48 -6.03
CA SER A 81 7.88 31.12 -7.25
C SER A 81 7.22 30.05 -8.12
N MET A 82 6.04 30.33 -8.69
CA MET A 82 5.36 29.44 -9.62
C MET A 82 6.33 28.95 -10.72
N PRO A 83 6.47 27.63 -10.93
CA PRO A 83 7.40 27.10 -11.93
C PRO A 83 6.93 27.47 -13.34
N ILE A 84 7.85 27.99 -14.14
CA ILE A 84 7.62 28.24 -15.57
C ILE A 84 7.68 26.89 -16.29
N ILE A 85 6.53 26.40 -16.75
CA ILE A 85 6.43 25.19 -17.57
C ILE A 85 6.98 25.48 -18.95
N SER A 86 8.09 24.85 -19.31
CA SER A 86 8.66 24.87 -20.67
C SER A 86 8.45 23.52 -21.34
N ASN A 87 8.18 23.54 -22.65
CA ASN A 87 7.99 22.32 -23.45
C ASN A 87 9.29 21.99 -24.22
N PRO A 88 9.80 20.74 -24.17
CA PRO A 88 9.29 19.60 -23.40
C PRO A 88 9.57 19.73 -21.91
N LEU A 89 8.59 19.31 -21.09
CA LEU A 89 8.75 19.25 -19.65
C LEU A 89 10.00 18.44 -19.29
N PRO A 90 10.96 19.01 -18.53
CA PRO A 90 12.13 18.27 -18.08
C PRO A 90 11.69 17.02 -17.30
N LYS A 91 12.17 15.85 -17.71
CA LYS A 91 11.93 14.62 -16.96
C LYS A 91 12.79 14.64 -15.69
N ILE A 92 12.14 14.66 -14.53
CA ILE A 92 12.83 14.49 -13.25
C ILE A 92 13.36 13.05 -13.21
N SER A 93 14.59 12.86 -12.73
CA SER A 93 15.15 11.52 -12.49
C SER A 93 14.42 10.87 -11.32
N GLN A 94 13.30 10.20 -11.63
CA GLN A 94 12.43 9.52 -10.70
C GLN A 94 12.29 8.04 -11.11
N PRO A 95 12.02 7.12 -10.16
CA PRO A 95 11.75 5.73 -10.50
C PRO A 95 10.57 5.69 -11.47
N SER A 96 10.77 5.02 -12.61
CA SER A 96 9.69 4.84 -13.57
C SER A 96 8.71 3.79 -13.05
N LEU A 97 7.46 3.81 -13.53
CA LEU A 97 6.52 2.71 -13.27
C LEU A 97 7.09 1.35 -13.68
N ALA A 98 7.94 1.30 -14.70
CA ALA A 98 8.63 0.07 -15.10
C ALA A 98 9.66 -0.39 -14.06
N THR A 99 10.40 0.55 -13.48
CA THR A 99 11.32 0.29 -12.36
C THR A 99 10.55 -0.26 -11.18
N PHE A 100 9.45 0.40 -10.80
CA PHE A 100 8.60 -0.07 -9.70
C PHE A 100 7.99 -1.45 -10.01
N ALA A 101 7.55 -1.70 -11.24
CA ALA A 101 7.06 -3.02 -11.64
C ALA A 101 8.13 -4.11 -11.50
N SER A 102 9.40 -3.84 -11.84
CA SER A 102 10.50 -4.79 -11.66
C SER A 102 10.76 -5.12 -10.18
N HIS A 103 10.54 -4.14 -9.30
CA HIS A 103 10.66 -4.31 -7.85
C HIS A 103 9.49 -5.13 -7.29
N VAL A 104 8.25 -4.82 -7.66
CA VAL A 104 7.04 -5.50 -7.15
C VAL A 104 6.92 -6.93 -7.66
N THR A 105 7.35 -7.20 -8.90
CA THR A 105 7.36 -8.57 -9.46
C THR A 105 8.41 -9.47 -8.80
N ASN A 106 9.46 -8.89 -8.22
CA ASN A 106 10.41 -9.62 -7.40
C ASN A 106 9.84 -9.83 -5.98
N LEU A 107 9.24 -11.00 -5.75
CA LEU A 107 8.62 -11.31 -4.46
C LEU A 107 9.62 -11.28 -3.29
N ASP A 108 10.90 -11.60 -3.52
CA ASP A 108 11.92 -11.51 -2.46
C ASP A 108 12.22 -10.06 -2.11
N TYR A 109 12.30 -9.17 -3.11
CA TYR A 109 12.40 -7.73 -2.88
C TYR A 109 11.20 -7.25 -2.05
N LEU A 110 9.98 -7.62 -2.48
CA LEU A 110 8.75 -7.18 -1.83
C LEU A 110 8.66 -7.69 -0.38
N LEU A 111 8.98 -8.97 -0.14
CA LEU A 111 9.04 -9.57 1.20
C LEU A 111 10.10 -8.91 2.09
N ASN A 112 11.24 -8.47 1.51
CA ASN A 112 12.31 -7.79 2.23
C ASN A 112 12.03 -6.31 2.51
N ARG A 113 11.35 -5.63 1.58
CA ARG A 113 10.97 -4.21 1.68
C ARG A 113 9.68 -3.97 2.43
N ILE A 114 8.73 -4.89 2.41
CA ILE A 114 7.57 -4.79 3.30
C ILE A 114 7.96 -5.35 4.66
N GLY A 115 8.52 -6.56 4.67
CA GLY A 115 8.82 -7.32 5.86
C GLY A 115 7.83 -8.47 5.99
N LYS A 116 8.33 -9.71 6.01
CA LYS A 116 7.49 -10.93 6.04
C LYS A 116 6.53 -10.97 7.22
N GLU A 117 6.97 -10.45 8.36
CA GLU A 117 6.23 -10.49 9.62
C GLU A 117 5.29 -9.30 9.80
N ARG A 118 5.27 -8.33 8.87
CA ARG A 118 4.37 -7.17 8.96
C ARG A 118 2.93 -7.61 8.83
N ILE A 119 2.04 -6.96 9.58
CA ILE A 119 0.61 -7.26 9.56
C ILE A 119 -0.10 -6.35 8.58
N VAL A 120 -0.87 -6.93 7.65
CA VAL A 120 -1.65 -6.21 6.65
C VAL A 120 -3.13 -6.61 6.71
N PRO A 121 -4.06 -5.69 6.43
CA PRO A 121 -5.46 -6.04 6.23
C PRO A 121 -5.64 -6.71 4.87
N VAL A 122 -6.31 -7.86 4.87
CA VAL A 122 -6.60 -8.63 3.66
C VAL A 122 -8.07 -9.02 3.69
N GLU A 123 -8.76 -8.69 2.62
CA GLU A 123 -10.11 -9.17 2.33
C GLU A 123 -10.05 -10.61 1.83
N ILE A 124 -10.89 -11.49 2.36
CA ILE A 124 -11.00 -12.88 1.93
C ILE A 124 -12.45 -13.15 1.53
N GLY A 125 -12.64 -13.65 0.32
CA GLY A 125 -13.95 -13.87 -0.31
C GLY A 125 -14.00 -13.27 -1.72
N ALA A 126 -15.04 -13.57 -2.49
CA ALA A 126 -15.13 -13.13 -3.88
C ALA A 126 -15.33 -11.62 -4.03
N LYS A 127 -16.14 -10.98 -3.16
CA LYS A 127 -16.37 -9.54 -3.12
C LYS A 127 -16.93 -9.10 -1.77
N TYR A 128 -16.74 -7.82 -1.39
CA TYR A 128 -17.20 -7.27 -0.10
C TYR A 128 -18.72 -7.23 0.10
N THR A 129 -19.49 -7.49 -0.96
CA THR A 129 -20.95 -7.59 -0.90
C THR A 129 -21.44 -9.02 -0.59
N ASP A 130 -20.55 -10.00 -0.48
CA ASP A 130 -20.92 -11.39 -0.21
C ASP A 130 -20.90 -11.70 1.29
N GLU A 131 -21.84 -12.53 1.77
CA GLU A 131 -21.96 -12.91 3.18
C GLU A 131 -20.74 -13.69 3.72
N THR A 132 -19.97 -14.34 2.84
CA THR A 132 -18.75 -15.07 3.20
C THR A 132 -17.51 -14.19 3.23
N TRP A 133 -17.63 -12.92 2.83
CA TRP A 133 -16.52 -11.99 2.84
C TRP A 133 -16.11 -11.64 4.27
N THR A 134 -14.80 -11.63 4.53
CA THR A 134 -14.24 -11.20 5.81
C THR A 134 -12.97 -10.40 5.61
N GLN A 135 -12.71 -9.44 6.49
CA GLN A 135 -11.41 -8.78 6.58
C GLN A 135 -10.57 -9.43 7.68
N LYS A 136 -9.33 -9.81 7.37
CA LYS A 136 -8.40 -10.40 8.34
C LYS A 136 -7.08 -9.64 8.36
N LEU A 137 -6.55 -9.44 9.56
CA LEU A 137 -5.18 -9.00 9.77
C LEU A 137 -4.27 -10.24 9.77
N MET A 138 -3.33 -10.30 8.82
CA MET A 138 -2.41 -11.43 8.68
C MET A 138 -0.99 -10.99 8.35
N ASN A 139 -0.03 -11.90 8.51
CA ASN A 139 1.35 -11.65 8.11
C ASN A 139 1.44 -11.51 6.58
N PHE A 140 2.14 -10.49 6.12
CA PHE A 140 2.34 -10.24 4.70
C PHE A 140 3.05 -11.40 3.99
N GLY A 141 4.00 -12.05 4.68
CA GLY A 141 4.67 -13.25 4.18
C GLY A 141 3.68 -14.39 3.93
N ASP A 142 2.80 -14.66 4.89
CA ASP A 142 1.78 -15.70 4.76
C ASP A 142 0.80 -15.40 3.63
N PHE A 143 0.45 -14.12 3.46
CA PHE A 143 -0.36 -13.67 2.33
C PHE A 143 0.30 -14.00 0.98
N ILE A 144 1.58 -13.65 0.82
CA ILE A 144 2.35 -13.94 -0.39
C ILE A 144 2.46 -15.44 -0.65
N GLU A 145 2.84 -16.22 0.36
CA GLU A 145 3.05 -17.66 0.21
C GLU A 145 1.74 -18.38 -0.15
N LYS A 146 0.64 -18.07 0.55
CA LYS A 146 -0.61 -18.78 0.37
C LYS A 146 -1.39 -18.34 -0.87
N TRP A 147 -1.48 -17.04 -1.15
CA TRP A 147 -2.37 -16.53 -2.21
C TRP A 147 -1.68 -16.02 -3.45
N VAL A 148 -0.40 -15.61 -3.39
CA VAL A 148 0.31 -15.06 -4.55
C VAL A 148 1.17 -16.14 -5.23
N LYS A 149 1.92 -16.94 -4.46
CA LYS A 149 2.74 -18.03 -5.01
C LYS A 149 1.93 -19.28 -5.33
N ASN A 150 1.01 -19.66 -4.44
CA ASN A 150 0.19 -20.87 -4.56
C ASN A 150 -1.23 -20.60 -5.08
N SER A 151 -1.39 -19.58 -5.93
CA SER A 151 -2.69 -19.08 -6.42
C SER A 151 -3.44 -20.05 -7.37
N ILE A 152 -2.97 -21.28 -7.54
CA ILE A 152 -3.45 -22.27 -8.53
C ILE A 152 -4.38 -23.31 -7.89
N ASN A 153 -4.50 -23.35 -6.57
CA ASN A 153 -5.46 -24.24 -5.92
C ASN A 153 -6.86 -23.61 -5.96
N ASP A 154 -7.72 -24.15 -6.83
CA ASP A 154 -9.12 -23.73 -7.01
C ASP A 154 -9.97 -23.84 -5.71
N ASP A 155 -9.49 -24.57 -4.70
CA ASP A 155 -10.13 -24.72 -3.39
C ASP A 155 -9.84 -23.58 -2.38
N VAL A 156 -9.02 -22.59 -2.74
CA VAL A 156 -8.65 -21.49 -1.83
C VAL A 156 -9.42 -20.22 -2.16
N ASP A 157 -10.11 -19.66 -1.18
CA ASP A 157 -10.79 -18.36 -1.29
C ASP A 157 -9.84 -17.27 -1.82
N ILE A 158 -10.36 -16.41 -2.69
CA ILE A 158 -9.63 -15.24 -3.19
C ILE A 158 -9.31 -14.31 -2.02
N ALA A 159 -8.08 -13.78 -2.01
CA ALA A 159 -7.65 -12.81 -1.02
C ALA A 159 -7.08 -11.55 -1.66
N TYR A 160 -7.45 -10.40 -1.11
CA TYR A 160 -7.16 -9.09 -1.70
C TYR A 160 -6.71 -8.11 -0.62
N LEU A 161 -5.46 -7.65 -0.70
CA LEU A 161 -5.02 -6.47 0.03
C LEU A 161 -5.56 -5.26 -0.74
N ALA A 162 -6.69 -4.75 -0.30
CA ALA A 162 -7.41 -3.67 -0.97
C ALA A 162 -7.45 -2.41 -0.09
N GLN A 163 -7.42 -1.24 -0.74
CA GLN A 163 -7.73 0.05 -0.13
C GLN A 163 -6.95 0.32 1.17
N HIS A 164 -5.67 -0.05 1.19
CA HIS A 164 -4.82 0.12 2.35
C HIS A 164 -3.69 1.10 2.07
N ASP A 165 -3.46 2.07 2.95
CA ASP A 165 -2.33 3.00 2.87
C ASP A 165 -1.03 2.30 3.31
N LEU A 166 -0.61 1.35 2.48
CA LEU A 166 0.58 0.55 2.67
C LEU A 166 1.85 1.41 2.68
N PHE A 167 1.83 2.55 1.99
CA PHE A 167 2.96 3.48 1.93
C PHE A 167 3.11 4.29 3.21
N ALA A 168 2.03 4.62 3.91
CA ALA A 168 2.10 5.19 5.25
C ALA A 168 2.51 4.14 6.29
N GLN A 169 2.07 2.88 6.14
CA GLN A 169 2.49 1.80 7.05
C GLN A 169 3.95 1.40 6.86
N VAL A 170 4.44 1.42 5.62
CA VAL A 170 5.79 1.03 5.23
C VAL A 170 6.45 2.18 4.45
N PRO A 171 6.97 3.22 5.12
CA PRO A 171 7.48 4.42 4.47
C PRO A 171 8.57 4.17 3.44
N ARG A 172 9.40 3.13 3.62
CA ARG A 172 10.43 2.74 2.64
C ARG A 172 9.86 2.32 1.28
N LEU A 173 8.58 1.99 1.14
CA LEU A 173 7.97 1.76 -0.18
C LEU A 173 7.77 3.05 -0.98
N LYS A 174 7.78 4.22 -0.31
CA LYS A 174 7.65 5.52 -1.01
C LYS A 174 8.84 5.81 -1.92
N ASP A 175 10.01 5.20 -1.66
CA ASP A 175 11.20 5.33 -2.50
C ASP A 175 10.97 4.79 -3.92
N ASP A 176 9.96 3.94 -4.11
CA ASP A 176 9.67 3.29 -5.39
C ASP A 176 8.57 4.00 -6.20
N ILE A 177 7.92 5.03 -5.63
CA ILE A 177 6.81 5.75 -6.27
C ILE A 177 6.99 7.26 -6.22
N VAL A 178 6.25 7.95 -7.08
CA VAL A 178 6.13 9.41 -7.07
C VAL A 178 4.67 9.78 -7.16
N VAL A 179 4.26 10.75 -6.35
CA VAL A 179 2.93 11.36 -6.44
C VAL A 179 2.87 12.18 -7.73
N PRO A 180 1.95 11.88 -8.67
CA PRO A 180 1.82 12.67 -9.89
C PRO A 180 1.52 14.15 -9.59
N ASP A 181 2.16 15.07 -10.31
CA ASP A 181 1.97 16.52 -10.10
C ASP A 181 0.49 16.95 -10.23
N TYR A 182 -0.30 16.21 -11.03
CA TYR A 182 -1.74 16.42 -11.19
C TYR A 182 -2.53 16.33 -9.88
N CYS A 183 -2.02 15.62 -8.86
CA CYS A 183 -2.65 15.55 -7.54
C CYS A 183 -2.64 16.90 -6.79
N PHE A 184 -1.82 17.86 -7.23
CA PHE A 184 -1.71 19.19 -6.63
C PHE A 184 -2.46 20.27 -7.41
N VAL A 185 -3.22 19.88 -8.45
CA VAL A 185 -4.11 20.81 -9.14
C VAL A 185 -5.27 21.15 -8.20
N ASP A 186 -5.48 22.45 -7.97
CA ASP A 186 -6.59 22.94 -7.14
C ASP A 186 -7.94 22.61 -7.78
N THR A 187 -8.59 21.58 -7.25
CA THR A 187 -9.98 21.25 -7.52
C THR A 187 -10.82 21.92 -6.44
N LYS A 188 -11.12 23.22 -6.62
CA LYS A 188 -11.99 23.96 -5.70
C LYS A 188 -13.25 23.15 -5.37
N PRO A 189 -13.77 23.19 -4.13
CA PRO A 189 -15.02 22.51 -3.79
C PRO A 189 -16.13 22.87 -4.76
N PHE A 190 -16.86 21.87 -5.25
CA PHE A 190 -17.97 22.09 -6.18
C PHE A 190 -19.13 21.12 -5.90
N ILE A 191 -20.32 21.51 -6.35
CA ILE A 191 -21.54 20.71 -6.25
C ILE A 191 -21.75 20.00 -7.58
N VAL A 192 -21.87 18.67 -7.54
CA VAL A 192 -22.38 17.88 -8.67
C VAL A 192 -23.90 17.85 -8.53
N SER A 193 -24.59 18.72 -9.26
CA SER A 193 -26.05 18.67 -9.37
C SER A 193 -26.42 17.50 -10.30
N ILE A 194 -27.02 16.45 -9.75
CA ILE A 194 -27.55 15.34 -10.52
C ILE A 194 -29.03 15.63 -10.77
N GLY A 195 -29.33 16.29 -11.89
CA GLY A 195 -30.71 16.51 -12.35
C GLY A 195 -30.79 17.57 -13.44
N GLU A 196 -31.20 17.18 -14.65
CA GLU A 196 -31.56 18.11 -15.73
C GLU A 196 -33.00 18.68 -15.55
N ASP A 197 -33.81 18.08 -14.66
CA ASP A 197 -35.26 18.35 -14.58
C ASP A 197 -35.70 19.20 -13.37
N GLY A 198 -34.81 19.97 -12.75
CA GLY A 198 -35.18 20.91 -11.69
C GLY A 198 -35.74 20.29 -10.40
N ASP A 199 -35.80 18.96 -10.31
CA ASP A 199 -36.18 18.23 -9.11
C ASP A 199 -34.92 17.97 -8.26
N SER A 200 -34.76 18.77 -7.21
CA SER A 200 -33.66 18.70 -6.24
C SER A 200 -33.77 17.50 -5.29
N SER A 201 -34.48 16.45 -5.67
CA SER A 201 -34.78 15.28 -4.86
C SER A 201 -33.62 14.28 -4.77
N TYR A 202 -32.68 14.31 -5.72
CA TYR A 202 -31.38 13.62 -5.62
C TYR A 202 -30.33 14.59 -5.07
N GLY A 203 -29.83 14.30 -3.86
CA GLY A 203 -28.97 15.20 -3.09
C GLY A 203 -27.77 15.74 -3.87
N ASN A 204 -27.45 17.01 -3.64
CA ASN A 204 -26.23 17.66 -4.12
C ASN A 204 -25.00 16.86 -3.64
N ILE A 205 -24.28 16.19 -4.54
CA ILE A 205 -22.99 15.58 -4.16
C ILE A 205 -21.98 16.72 -4.07
N GLN A 206 -21.55 17.04 -2.85
CA GLN A 206 -20.56 18.07 -2.60
C GLN A 206 -19.17 17.44 -2.56
N TYR A 207 -18.34 17.79 -3.54
CA TYR A 207 -16.93 17.40 -3.53
C TYR A 207 -16.13 18.36 -2.64
N PHE A 208 -15.34 17.78 -1.73
CA PHE A 208 -14.33 18.48 -0.94
C PHE A 208 -12.96 17.83 -1.18
N PRO A 209 -11.96 18.57 -1.67
CA PRO A 209 -10.63 18.02 -1.83
C PRO A 209 -10.04 17.63 -0.47
N PRO A 210 -9.30 16.50 -0.39
CA PRO A 210 -8.62 16.14 0.84
C PRO A 210 -7.50 17.14 1.16
N GLN A 211 -7.16 17.30 2.44
CA GLN A 211 -6.06 18.18 2.86
C GLN A 211 -4.70 17.73 2.31
N GLU A 212 -4.53 16.42 2.14
CA GLU A 212 -3.32 15.77 1.66
C GLU A 212 -3.67 14.68 0.63
N VAL A 213 -2.72 14.32 -0.22
CA VAL A 213 -2.93 13.24 -1.20
C VAL A 213 -3.03 11.89 -0.48
N ILE A 214 -4.20 11.26 -0.58
CA ILE A 214 -4.46 9.93 -0.05
C ILE A 214 -3.86 8.91 -1.01
N THR A 215 -2.99 8.03 -0.51
CA THR A 215 -2.36 6.98 -1.32
C THR A 215 -2.77 5.61 -0.79
N ASN A 216 -3.30 4.76 -1.66
CA ASN A 216 -3.66 3.39 -1.30
C ASN A 216 -2.97 2.39 -2.23
N ALA A 217 -2.81 1.16 -1.73
CA ALA A 217 -2.32 0.03 -2.48
C ALA A 217 -3.45 -1.00 -2.69
N TRP A 218 -3.42 -1.62 -3.87
CA TRP A 218 -4.27 -2.76 -4.22
C TRP A 218 -3.38 -3.87 -4.75
N PHE A 219 -3.34 -5.00 -4.05
CA PHE A 219 -2.44 -6.09 -4.34
C PHE A 219 -3.12 -7.45 -4.07
N GLY A 220 -3.14 -8.31 -5.07
CA GLY A 220 -3.78 -9.62 -4.99
C GLY A 220 -3.60 -10.44 -6.27
N PRO A 221 -4.01 -11.71 -6.24
CA PRO A 221 -3.93 -12.61 -7.38
C PRO A 221 -4.97 -12.27 -8.45
N LYS A 222 -4.95 -13.00 -9.56
CA LYS A 222 -6.01 -12.93 -10.57
C LYS A 222 -7.36 -13.28 -9.94
N GLY A 223 -8.40 -12.53 -10.29
CA GLY A 223 -9.78 -12.81 -9.87
C GLY A 223 -10.30 -11.93 -8.73
N THR A 224 -9.47 -11.08 -8.12
CA THR A 224 -9.94 -10.08 -7.15
C THR A 224 -10.94 -9.13 -7.80
N ILE A 225 -12.07 -8.88 -7.13
CA ILE A 225 -13.14 -7.99 -7.62
C ILE A 225 -13.38 -6.88 -6.59
N SER A 226 -13.35 -5.64 -7.07
CA SER A 226 -14.00 -4.52 -6.39
C SER A 226 -15.35 -4.29 -7.06
N PRO A 227 -16.49 -4.57 -6.40
CA PRO A 227 -17.82 -4.23 -6.88
C PRO A 227 -17.95 -2.76 -7.32
N MET A 228 -18.99 -2.49 -8.09
CA MET A 228 -19.31 -1.13 -8.53
C MET A 228 -19.60 -0.24 -7.33
N HIS A 229 -18.89 0.89 -7.25
CA HIS A 229 -19.00 1.88 -6.20
C HIS A 229 -18.66 3.26 -6.76
N THR A 230 -18.83 4.29 -5.92
CA THR A 230 -18.32 5.64 -6.17
C THR A 230 -17.39 6.04 -5.03
N ASP A 231 -16.40 6.87 -5.34
CA ASP A 231 -15.49 7.45 -4.36
C ASP A 231 -15.84 8.93 -4.13
N PRO A 232 -15.66 9.46 -2.91
CA PRO A 232 -15.90 10.88 -2.64
C PRO A 232 -14.78 11.79 -3.16
N TYR A 233 -13.70 11.23 -3.71
CA TYR A 233 -12.51 11.96 -4.16
C TYR A 233 -12.18 11.69 -5.63
N HIS A 234 -11.51 12.64 -6.28
CA HIS A 234 -10.82 12.37 -7.54
C HIS A 234 -9.72 11.34 -7.33
N ASN A 235 -9.57 10.42 -8.29
CA ASN A 235 -8.65 9.30 -8.17
C ASN A 235 -7.73 9.19 -9.40
N LEU A 236 -6.47 8.83 -9.16
CA LEU A 236 -5.53 8.42 -10.20
C LEU A 236 -5.10 6.98 -9.91
N LEU A 237 -5.62 6.04 -10.69
CA LEU A 237 -5.24 4.63 -10.57
C LEU A 237 -4.00 4.33 -11.44
N ALA A 238 -2.87 4.03 -10.78
CA ALA A 238 -1.65 3.59 -11.45
C ALA A 238 -1.56 2.05 -11.48
N GLN A 239 -1.71 1.43 -12.66
CA GLN A 239 -1.50 -0.01 -12.82
C GLN A 239 0.00 -0.33 -12.95
N VAL A 240 0.55 -1.08 -11.98
CA VAL A 240 1.99 -1.40 -11.92
C VAL A 240 2.29 -2.79 -12.48
N VAL A 241 1.55 -3.82 -12.06
CA VAL A 241 1.76 -5.22 -12.48
C VAL A 241 0.43 -5.83 -12.90
N GLY A 242 0.41 -6.59 -14.00
CA GLY A 242 -0.79 -7.28 -14.49
C GLY A 242 -1.79 -6.34 -15.18
N GLN A 243 -3.04 -6.78 -15.26
CA GLN A 243 -4.11 -6.09 -15.99
C GLN A 243 -5.40 -6.09 -15.17
N LYS A 244 -6.18 -5.02 -15.28
CA LYS A 244 -7.51 -4.89 -14.67
C LYS A 244 -8.55 -4.55 -15.74
N TYR A 245 -9.69 -5.22 -15.68
CA TYR A 245 -10.89 -4.76 -16.36
C TYR A 245 -11.57 -3.70 -15.51
N ILE A 246 -11.84 -2.53 -16.09
CA ILE A 246 -12.48 -1.40 -15.41
C ILE A 246 -13.72 -1.02 -16.21
N ARG A 247 -14.86 -0.90 -15.53
CA ARG A 247 -16.09 -0.39 -16.10
C ARG A 247 -16.47 0.90 -15.37
N LEU A 248 -16.68 1.97 -16.14
CA LEU A 248 -17.04 3.29 -15.62
C LEU A 248 -18.44 3.66 -16.10
N TYR A 249 -19.23 4.22 -15.20
CA TYR A 249 -20.54 4.80 -15.50
C TYR A 249 -20.52 6.27 -15.09
N SER A 250 -21.12 7.12 -15.91
CA SER A 250 -21.29 8.54 -15.58
C SER A 250 -22.16 8.69 -14.33
N PRO A 251 -21.96 9.72 -13.49
CA PRO A 251 -22.88 10.05 -12.39
C PRO A 251 -24.34 10.19 -12.84
N SER A 252 -24.59 10.60 -14.09
CA SER A 252 -25.94 10.67 -14.68
C SER A 252 -26.64 9.31 -14.81
N GLU A 253 -25.89 8.20 -14.79
CA GLU A 253 -26.44 6.85 -14.87
C GLU A 253 -26.84 6.29 -13.49
N THR A 254 -26.56 7.01 -12.39
CA THR A 254 -26.86 6.58 -10.99
C THR A 254 -28.27 5.99 -10.82
N PRO A 255 -29.35 6.58 -11.38
CA PRO A 255 -30.71 6.02 -11.25
C PRO A 255 -30.88 4.60 -11.84
N LYS A 256 -29.99 4.18 -12.74
CA LYS A 256 -30.00 2.86 -13.38
C LYS A 256 -29.07 1.84 -12.71
N LEU A 257 -28.32 2.26 -11.68
CA LEU A 257 -27.32 1.42 -11.02
C LEU A 257 -27.82 0.73 -9.75
N TYR A 258 -29.04 1.06 -9.28
CA TYR A 258 -29.69 0.44 -8.11
C TYR A 258 -28.76 0.40 -6.89
N SER A 259 -28.17 1.54 -6.52
CA SER A 259 -27.33 1.65 -5.34
C SER A 259 -28.09 1.25 -4.07
N PHE A 260 -27.46 0.47 -3.20
CA PHE A 260 -28.01 0.20 -1.86
C PHE A 260 -28.13 1.51 -1.10
N GLU A 261 -29.28 1.76 -0.47
CA GLU A 261 -29.39 2.81 0.53
C GLU A 261 -28.53 2.38 1.73
N GLN A 262 -27.66 3.28 2.21
CA GLN A 262 -27.07 3.09 3.53
C GLN A 262 -28.22 3.20 4.53
N ASP A 263 -28.71 2.06 5.02
CA ASP A 263 -29.47 2.06 6.27
C ASP A 263 -28.59 2.76 7.31
N GLY A 264 -29.04 3.94 7.74
CA GLY A 264 -28.30 4.86 8.61
C GLY A 264 -28.06 4.34 10.03
#